data_AF-A0A6J8DVS3-F1
#
_entry.id   AF-A0A6J8DVS3-F1
#
_cell.length_a   1.000
_cell.length_b   1.000
_cell.length_c   1.000
_cell.angle_alpha   90.00
_cell.angle_beta   90.00
_cell.angle_gamma   90.00
#
_symmetry.space_group_name_H-M   'P 1'
#
loop_
_entity.id
_entity.type
_entity.pdbx_description
1 polymer ?
#
loop_
_entity_poly.entity_id
_entity_poly.type
_entity_poly.pdbx_seq_one_letter_code
_entity_poly.pdbx_strand_id
1 'polypeptide(L)'
;MKKITLLMNVVFNIHTLQDTKCDNPHFELTKEIKYGSCVKCIYKCIRCKFTSPRVNLYDEIKTLNPRPNPGELTRMFASALQETPMGIKRGRFLMAAGLNIPPPTKRTVMKHSNVVANEIKELNDNDMKKNLETVKEVNRIRGAWLKGKGLDVTCPDGHAGTCTANVKPATPLSEYLMGKEIGLQVDRQNVLIKYAVTDGDGRGAEGINDALKVLHPLWKVERQADPIHLGRLQSIPLIAGAVIGSIIGFVIVLAIIVCICTTCNKRELFVQPIQTVHTLHRVYNVQAMSR
;
A
#
# COMPACT_ATOMS: atom_id res chain seq x y z
N MET A 1 -4.98 -29.43 -19.45
CA MET A 1 -5.50 -30.67 -20.08
C MET A 1 -6.97 -30.60 -20.46
N LYS A 2 -7.90 -30.19 -19.59
CA LYS A 2 -9.37 -30.16 -19.87
C LYS A 2 -9.77 -29.52 -21.21
N LYS A 3 -9.10 -28.43 -21.61
CA LYS A 3 -9.45 -27.67 -22.81
C LYS A 3 -9.06 -28.35 -24.12
N ILE A 4 -7.95 -29.10 -24.13
CA ILE A 4 -7.56 -29.92 -25.28
C ILE A 4 -8.61 -31.00 -25.52
N THR A 5 -9.08 -31.66 -24.46
CA THR A 5 -10.14 -32.68 -24.55
C THR A 5 -11.44 -32.11 -25.10
N LEU A 6 -11.90 -30.96 -24.58
CA LEU A 6 -13.08 -30.27 -25.11
C LEU A 6 -12.92 -29.92 -26.59
N LEU A 7 -11.74 -29.45 -26.97
CA LEU A 7 -11.44 -29.09 -28.35
C LEU A 7 -11.43 -30.31 -29.27
N MET A 8 -10.84 -31.42 -28.83
CA MET A 8 -10.87 -32.68 -29.58
C MET A 8 -12.28 -33.21 -29.75
N ASN A 9 -13.14 -33.09 -28.72
CA ASN A 9 -14.55 -33.43 -28.84
C ASN A 9 -15.27 -32.56 -29.88
N VAL A 10 -14.97 -31.26 -29.94
CA VAL A 10 -15.51 -30.37 -30.97
C VAL A 10 -15.03 -30.77 -32.36
N VAL A 11 -13.73 -31.04 -32.53
CA VAL A 11 -13.17 -31.49 -33.82
C VAL A 11 -13.79 -32.82 -34.26
N PHE A 12 -13.94 -33.77 -33.32
CA PHE A 12 -14.60 -35.05 -33.55
C PHE A 12 -16.05 -34.87 -34.00
N ASN A 13 -16.82 -34.03 -33.30
CA ASN A 13 -18.22 -33.75 -33.64
C ASN A 13 -18.36 -33.11 -35.02
N ILE A 14 -17.48 -32.17 -35.38
CA ILE A 14 -17.49 -31.55 -36.72
C ILE A 14 -17.17 -32.60 -37.79
N HIS A 15 -16.19 -33.46 -37.54
CA HIS A 15 -15.84 -34.55 -38.44
C HIS A 15 -17.02 -35.51 -38.66
N THR A 16 -17.70 -35.95 -37.59
CA THR A 16 -18.88 -36.84 -37.73
C THR A 16 -20.05 -36.20 -38.47
N LEU A 17 -20.21 -34.87 -38.36
CA LEU A 17 -21.30 -34.15 -39.03
C LEU A 17 -21.01 -33.87 -40.50
N GLN A 18 -19.75 -33.65 -40.86
CA GLN A 18 -19.36 -33.25 -42.23
C GLN A 18 -18.87 -34.42 -43.10
N ASP A 19 -18.27 -35.44 -42.50
CA ASP A 19 -17.63 -36.53 -43.23
C ASP A 19 -18.08 -37.89 -42.63
N THR A 20 -19.12 -38.47 -43.23
CA THR A 20 -19.75 -39.72 -42.77
C THR A 20 -18.95 -40.98 -43.09
N LYS A 21 -17.74 -40.84 -43.68
CA LYS A 21 -16.97 -41.97 -44.24
C LYS A 21 -15.90 -42.54 -43.30
N CYS A 22 -15.82 -42.11 -42.05
CA CYS A 22 -14.76 -42.54 -41.14
C CYS A 22 -15.28 -42.91 -39.75
N ASP A 23 -15.29 -44.21 -39.48
CA ASP A 23 -15.79 -44.80 -38.22
C ASP A 23 -14.85 -44.59 -37.03
N ASN A 24 -13.55 -44.43 -37.30
CA ASN A 24 -12.55 -44.24 -36.26
C ASN A 24 -11.54 -43.17 -36.70
N PRO A 25 -11.81 -41.88 -36.40
CA PRO A 25 -10.95 -40.79 -36.80
C PRO A 25 -9.66 -40.74 -35.98
N HIS A 26 -8.54 -40.57 -36.67
CA HIS A 26 -7.23 -40.35 -36.05
C HIS A 26 -6.72 -38.98 -36.48
N PHE A 27 -6.67 -38.03 -35.55
CA PHE A 27 -6.34 -36.64 -35.82
C PHE A 27 -4.86 -36.34 -35.57
N GLU A 28 -4.24 -35.69 -36.54
CA GLU A 28 -2.91 -35.13 -36.46
C GLU A 28 -2.97 -33.60 -36.53
N LEU A 29 -2.15 -32.93 -35.73
CA LEU A 29 -2.02 -31.48 -35.76
C LEU A 29 -1.26 -31.06 -37.03
N THR A 30 -1.95 -30.37 -37.94
CA THR A 30 -1.35 -29.93 -39.22
C THR A 30 -0.70 -28.56 -39.10
N LYS A 31 -1.38 -27.62 -38.43
CA LYS A 31 -0.91 -26.23 -38.36
C LYS A 31 -1.27 -25.59 -37.04
N GLU A 32 -0.28 -24.95 -36.44
CA GLU A 32 -0.45 -24.02 -35.34
C GLU A 32 -0.36 -22.58 -35.88
N ILE A 33 -1.37 -21.78 -35.55
CA ILE A 33 -1.43 -20.36 -35.92
C ILE A 33 -1.43 -19.57 -34.62
N LYS A 34 -0.37 -18.79 -34.42
CA LYS A 34 -0.24 -17.95 -33.23
C LYS A 34 -1.09 -16.69 -33.34
N TYR A 35 -1.79 -16.36 -32.25
CA TYR A 35 -2.63 -15.18 -32.11
C TYR A 35 -2.32 -14.47 -30.79
N GLY A 36 -1.40 -13.50 -30.80
CA GLY A 36 -0.90 -12.89 -29.55
C GLY A 36 -0.12 -13.90 -28.72
N SER A 37 -0.51 -14.11 -27.46
CA SER A 37 0.02 -15.20 -26.61
C SER A 37 -0.78 -16.51 -26.78
N CYS A 38 -1.84 -16.51 -27.59
CA CYS A 38 -2.75 -17.63 -27.77
C CYS A 38 -2.44 -18.41 -29.05
N VAL A 39 -2.98 -19.63 -29.18
CA VAL A 39 -2.76 -20.51 -30.35
C VAL A 39 -4.10 -20.99 -30.91
N LYS A 40 -4.21 -21.01 -32.24
CA LYS A 40 -5.27 -21.70 -32.99
C LYS A 40 -4.66 -22.92 -33.66
N CYS A 41 -5.39 -24.03 -33.65
CA CYS A 41 -4.92 -25.29 -34.22
C CYS A 41 -5.82 -25.72 -35.38
N ILE A 42 -5.20 -26.37 -36.36
CA ILE A 42 -5.88 -27.07 -37.45
C ILE A 42 -5.49 -28.54 -37.35
N TYR A 43 -6.48 -29.41 -37.32
CA TYR A 43 -6.30 -30.86 -37.27
C TYR A 43 -6.70 -31.48 -38.59
N LYS A 44 -5.98 -32.52 -38.98
CA LYS A 44 -6.30 -33.34 -40.15
C LYS A 44 -6.48 -34.78 -39.71
N CYS A 45 -7.54 -35.42 -40.19
CA CYS A 45 -7.69 -36.85 -40.02
C CYS A 45 -6.78 -37.58 -41.01
N ILE A 46 -5.92 -38.47 -40.52
CA ILE A 46 -4.99 -39.24 -41.36
C ILE A 46 -5.75 -40.19 -42.30
N ARG A 47 -6.90 -40.72 -41.85
CA ARG A 47 -7.65 -41.76 -42.56
C ARG A 47 -8.55 -41.22 -43.67
N CYS A 48 -9.40 -40.25 -43.38
CA CYS A 48 -10.32 -39.67 -44.38
C CYS A 48 -9.78 -38.38 -45.03
N LYS A 49 -8.60 -37.90 -44.62
CA LYS A 49 -8.00 -36.63 -45.09
C LYS A 49 -8.85 -35.38 -44.80
N PHE A 50 -9.91 -35.50 -43.99
CA PHE A 50 -10.70 -34.38 -43.48
C PHE A 50 -9.78 -33.36 -42.80
N THR A 51 -10.01 -32.08 -43.05
CA THR A 51 -9.29 -30.98 -42.40
C THR A 51 -10.26 -30.14 -41.60
N SER A 52 -10.02 -30.00 -40.29
CA SER A 52 -10.88 -29.24 -39.40
C SER A 52 -10.83 -27.75 -39.73
N PRO A 53 -11.90 -26.99 -39.42
CA PRO A 53 -11.78 -25.54 -39.34
C PRO A 53 -10.76 -25.14 -38.25
N ARG A 54 -10.35 -23.87 -38.27
CA ARG A 54 -9.43 -23.31 -37.26
C ARG A 54 -10.13 -23.31 -35.91
N VAL A 55 -9.61 -24.07 -34.95
CA VAL A 55 -10.19 -24.14 -33.61
C VAL A 55 -9.31 -23.38 -32.63
N ASN A 56 -9.92 -22.55 -31.80
CA ASN A 56 -9.24 -21.72 -30.82
C ASN A 56 -8.86 -22.58 -29.58
N LEU A 57 -7.57 -22.63 -29.23
CA LEU A 57 -7.11 -23.30 -28.00
C LEU A 57 -7.20 -22.39 -26.75
N TYR A 58 -7.90 -21.27 -26.85
CA TYR A 58 -7.96 -20.21 -25.85
C TYR A 58 -9.39 -19.68 -25.73
N ASP A 59 -9.68 -19.01 -24.61
CA ASP A 59 -10.98 -18.38 -24.37
C ASP A 59 -10.95 -16.96 -24.92
N GLU A 60 -12.04 -16.54 -25.53
CA GLU A 60 -12.21 -15.19 -26.07
C GLU A 60 -13.06 -14.37 -25.10
N ILE A 61 -12.62 -13.13 -24.84
CA ILE A 61 -13.41 -12.17 -24.07
C ILE A 61 -14.45 -11.61 -25.03
N LYS A 62 -15.72 -11.89 -24.75
CA LYS A 62 -16.82 -11.41 -25.58
C LYS A 62 -16.91 -9.89 -25.47
N THR A 63 -16.74 -9.20 -26.60
CA THR A 63 -16.93 -7.77 -26.71
C THR A 63 -18.10 -7.47 -27.63
N LEU A 64 -18.85 -6.39 -27.37
CA LEU A 64 -19.96 -5.93 -28.22
C LEU A 64 -19.46 -5.27 -29.52
N ASN A 65 -18.15 -5.05 -29.64
CA ASN A 65 -17.56 -4.38 -30.79
C ASN A 65 -17.52 -5.31 -32.01
N PRO A 66 -17.67 -4.77 -33.24
CA PRO A 66 -17.61 -5.56 -34.48
C PRO A 66 -16.19 -6.08 -34.81
N ARG A 67 -15.23 -5.91 -33.89
CA ARG A 67 -13.85 -6.38 -34.05
C ARG A 67 -13.72 -7.82 -33.54
N PRO A 68 -12.73 -8.59 -34.02
CA PRO A 68 -12.45 -9.91 -33.47
C PRO A 68 -12.25 -9.84 -31.96
N ASN A 69 -12.91 -10.75 -31.24
CA ASN A 69 -12.80 -10.82 -29.80
C ASN A 69 -11.36 -11.11 -29.40
N PRO A 70 -10.83 -10.40 -28.39
CA PRO A 70 -9.47 -10.62 -27.94
C PRO A 70 -9.36 -11.92 -27.14
N GLY A 71 -8.20 -12.59 -27.28
CA GLY A 71 -7.90 -13.77 -26.47
C GLY A 71 -7.65 -13.39 -25.02
N GLU A 72 -8.30 -14.10 -24.10
CA GLU A 72 -8.29 -13.84 -22.66
C GLU A 72 -6.87 -13.80 -22.10
N LEU A 73 -6.03 -14.77 -22.45
CA LEU A 73 -4.66 -14.85 -21.95
C LEU A 73 -3.82 -13.60 -22.29
N THR A 74 -4.03 -13.02 -23.47
CA THR A 74 -3.28 -11.81 -23.88
C THR A 74 -3.77 -10.59 -23.11
N ARG A 75 -5.08 -10.52 -22.83
CA ARG A 75 -5.68 -9.45 -22.01
C ARG A 75 -5.22 -9.55 -20.57
N MET A 76 -5.25 -10.74 -19.98
CA MET A 76 -4.81 -11.01 -18.62
C MET A 76 -3.32 -10.71 -18.44
N PHE A 77 -2.49 -11.09 -19.41
CA PHE A 77 -1.08 -10.71 -19.39
C PHE A 77 -0.90 -9.18 -19.38
N ALA A 78 -1.66 -8.44 -20.17
CA ALA A 78 -1.61 -6.98 -20.17
C ALA A 78 -2.09 -6.37 -18.83
N SER A 79 -3.02 -7.02 -18.13
CA SER A 79 -3.47 -6.63 -16.79
C SER A 79 -2.39 -6.87 -15.75
N ALA A 80 -1.78 -8.05 -15.73
CA ALA A 80 -0.70 -8.38 -14.80
C ALA A 80 0.52 -7.44 -14.95
N LEU A 81 0.76 -6.92 -16.16
CA LEU A 81 1.79 -5.93 -16.39
C LEU A 81 1.50 -4.55 -15.76
N GLN A 82 0.24 -4.22 -15.46
CA GLN A 82 -0.09 -2.94 -14.82
C GLN A 82 0.09 -2.97 -13.30
N GLU A 83 -0.08 -4.13 -12.69
CA GLU A 83 0.13 -4.30 -11.24
C GLU A 83 1.61 -4.42 -10.88
N THR A 84 2.46 -4.75 -11.86
CA THR A 84 3.88 -4.97 -11.65
C THR A 84 4.70 -3.76 -12.10
N PRO A 85 5.88 -3.48 -11.50
CA PRO A 85 6.81 -2.47 -12.01
C PRO A 85 7.45 -2.88 -13.36
N MET A 86 6.97 -3.97 -13.98
CA MET A 86 7.55 -4.57 -15.16
C MET A 86 6.96 -3.94 -16.43
N GLY A 87 7.80 -3.22 -17.18
CA GLY A 87 7.40 -2.75 -18.51
C GLY A 87 7.22 -3.88 -19.54
N ILE A 88 6.47 -3.60 -20.60
CA ILE A 88 6.16 -4.54 -21.71
C ILE A 88 7.41 -5.24 -22.28
N LYS A 89 8.55 -4.52 -22.39
CA LYS A 89 9.80 -5.10 -22.90
C LYS A 89 10.30 -6.24 -22.01
N ARG A 90 10.32 -6.03 -20.69
CA ARG A 90 10.75 -7.02 -19.70
C ARG A 90 9.77 -8.19 -19.63
N GLY A 91 8.46 -7.92 -19.69
CA GLY A 91 7.45 -8.99 -19.76
C GLY A 91 7.60 -9.89 -20.99
N ARG A 92 7.89 -9.31 -22.16
CA ARG A 92 8.18 -10.09 -23.37
C ARG A 92 9.47 -10.89 -23.27
N PHE A 93 10.50 -10.31 -22.64
CA PHE A 93 11.76 -11.02 -22.38
C PHE A 93 11.54 -12.20 -21.43
N LEU A 94 10.76 -12.04 -20.37
CA LEU A 94 10.40 -13.13 -19.45
C LEU A 94 9.70 -14.29 -20.18
N MET A 95 8.75 -13.98 -21.06
CA MET A 95 8.08 -15.01 -21.87
C MET A 95 9.05 -15.75 -22.78
N ALA A 96 9.90 -15.01 -23.51
CA ALA A 96 10.81 -15.59 -24.48
C ALA A 96 11.96 -16.38 -23.83
N ALA A 97 12.66 -15.78 -22.87
CA ALA A 97 13.86 -16.32 -22.27
C ALA A 97 13.59 -17.19 -21.04
N GLY A 98 12.61 -16.82 -20.22
CA GLY A 98 12.30 -17.53 -18.97
C GLY A 98 11.35 -18.71 -19.17
N LEU A 99 10.31 -18.52 -19.98
CA LEU A 99 9.23 -19.51 -20.14
C LEU A 99 9.29 -20.29 -21.46
N ASN A 100 10.20 -19.92 -22.37
CA ASN A 100 10.26 -20.46 -23.73
C ASN A 100 8.91 -20.38 -24.47
N ILE A 101 8.13 -19.34 -24.19
CA ILE A 101 6.85 -19.05 -24.84
C ILE A 101 7.08 -17.92 -25.83
N PRO A 102 6.70 -18.07 -27.11
CA PRO A 102 6.97 -17.03 -28.07
C PRO A 102 6.09 -15.80 -27.71
N PRO A 103 6.67 -14.62 -27.46
CA PRO A 103 5.93 -13.50 -26.90
C PRO A 103 4.96 -12.89 -27.92
N PRO A 104 3.87 -12.26 -27.47
CA PRO A 104 3.01 -11.46 -28.32
C PRO A 104 3.78 -10.25 -28.89
N THR A 105 3.25 -9.66 -29.97
CA THR A 105 3.84 -8.43 -30.53
C THR A 105 3.68 -7.27 -29.56
N LYS A 106 4.67 -6.37 -29.49
CA LYS A 106 4.65 -5.19 -28.61
C LYS A 106 3.39 -4.35 -28.81
N ARG A 107 2.98 -4.16 -30.07
CA ARG A 107 1.78 -3.38 -30.45
C ARG A 107 0.50 -4.00 -29.90
N THR A 108 0.36 -5.32 -29.94
CA THR A 108 -0.81 -6.01 -29.40
C THR A 108 -0.90 -5.86 -27.89
N VAL A 109 0.19 -6.09 -27.15
CA VAL A 109 0.21 -5.90 -25.69
C VAL A 109 -0.13 -4.47 -25.32
N MET A 110 0.48 -3.49 -25.98
CA MET A 110 0.22 -2.07 -25.75
C MET A 110 -1.25 -1.69 -25.95
N LYS A 111 -1.90 -2.19 -27.02
CA LYS A 111 -3.34 -1.98 -27.24
C LYS A 111 -4.17 -2.54 -26.09
N HIS A 112 -3.86 -3.76 -25.62
CA HIS A 112 -4.58 -4.34 -24.50
C HIS A 112 -4.33 -3.60 -23.19
N SER A 113 -3.10 -3.18 -22.92
CA SER A 113 -2.74 -2.38 -21.75
C SER A 113 -3.51 -1.06 -21.72
N ASN A 114 -3.63 -0.34 -22.84
CA ASN A 114 -4.39 0.91 -22.85
C ASN A 114 -5.86 0.73 -22.49
N VAL A 115 -6.49 -0.35 -22.98
CA VAL A 115 -7.89 -0.60 -22.67
C VAL A 115 -8.05 -1.11 -21.23
N VAL A 116 -7.12 -1.93 -20.70
CA VAL A 116 -7.13 -2.29 -19.26
C VAL A 116 -6.90 -1.05 -18.38
N ALA A 117 -6.04 -0.13 -18.80
CA ALA A 117 -5.77 1.10 -18.04
C ALA A 117 -7.02 1.98 -17.93
N ASN A 118 -7.83 2.04 -18.98
CA ASN A 118 -9.12 2.74 -18.96
C ASN A 118 -10.11 2.05 -18.01
N GLU A 119 -10.19 0.72 -18.03
CA GLU A 119 -11.04 -0.06 -17.11
C GLU A 119 -10.61 0.15 -15.65
N ILE A 120 -9.30 0.15 -15.36
CA ILE A 120 -8.77 0.42 -14.02
C ILE A 120 -9.11 1.84 -13.57
N LYS A 121 -8.99 2.82 -14.47
CA LYS A 121 -9.36 4.21 -14.16
C LYS A 121 -10.84 4.32 -13.77
N GLU A 122 -11.73 3.70 -14.54
CA GLU A 122 -13.16 3.69 -14.25
C GLU A 122 -13.47 2.99 -12.92
N LEU A 123 -12.82 1.85 -12.64
CA LEU A 123 -12.93 1.17 -11.35
C LEU A 123 -12.47 2.05 -10.19
N ASN A 124 -11.36 2.76 -10.36
CA ASN A 124 -10.84 3.67 -9.35
C ASN A 124 -11.77 4.86 -9.11
N ASP A 125 -12.32 5.47 -10.16
CA ASP A 125 -13.27 6.58 -10.03
C ASP A 125 -14.55 6.15 -9.29
N ASN A 126 -15.04 4.94 -9.58
CA ASN A 126 -16.18 4.34 -8.88
C ASN A 126 -15.86 4.00 -7.42
N ASP A 127 -14.66 3.48 -7.14
CA ASP A 127 -14.21 3.19 -5.77
C ASP A 127 -14.06 4.47 -4.95
N MET A 128 -13.46 5.51 -5.52
CA MET A 128 -13.35 6.82 -4.87
C MET A 128 -14.73 7.42 -4.56
N LYS A 129 -15.72 7.25 -5.44
CA LYS A 129 -17.10 7.66 -5.18
C LYS A 129 -17.72 6.88 -4.02
N LYS A 130 -17.51 5.56 -3.97
CA LYS A 130 -18.01 4.71 -2.87
C LYS A 130 -17.34 5.03 -1.54
N ASN A 131 -16.04 5.27 -1.54
CA ASN A 131 -15.27 5.66 -0.35
C ASN A 131 -15.75 7.01 0.17
N LEU A 132 -16.04 7.97 -0.71
CA LEU A 132 -16.64 9.26 -0.33
C LEU A 132 -17.98 9.08 0.39
N GLU A 133 -18.89 8.27 -0.16
CA GLU A 133 -20.19 8.01 0.48
C GLU A 133 -20.03 7.31 1.84
N THR A 134 -19.07 6.39 1.95
CA THR A 134 -18.74 5.72 3.22
C THR A 134 -18.24 6.73 4.26
N VAL A 135 -17.35 7.66 3.87
CA VAL A 135 -16.84 8.70 4.76
C VAL A 135 -17.95 9.67 5.20
N LYS A 136 -18.86 10.06 4.30
CA LYS A 136 -20.02 10.88 4.63
C LYS A 136 -20.90 10.19 5.69
N GLU A 137 -21.16 8.90 5.52
CA GLU A 137 -21.98 8.15 6.46
C GLU A 137 -21.33 8.03 7.84
N VAL A 138 -20.03 7.72 7.89
CA VAL A 138 -19.27 7.69 9.15
C VAL A 138 -19.29 9.05 9.83
N ASN A 139 -19.13 10.15 9.07
CA ASN A 139 -19.18 11.51 9.61
C ASN A 139 -20.58 11.90 10.10
N ARG A 140 -21.65 11.38 9.48
CA ARG A 140 -23.04 11.57 9.93
C ARG A 140 -23.25 10.89 11.29
N ILE A 141 -22.87 9.63 11.42
CA ILE A 141 -22.98 8.85 12.65
C ILE A 141 -22.15 9.49 13.77
N ARG A 142 -20.89 9.85 13.48
CA ARG A 142 -20.00 10.51 14.45
C ARG A 142 -20.55 11.87 14.88
N GLY A 143 -21.07 12.67 13.95
CA GLY A 143 -21.69 13.95 14.29
C GLY A 143 -22.90 13.79 15.21
N ALA A 144 -23.76 12.80 14.97
CA ALA A 144 -24.88 12.49 15.85
C ALA A 144 -24.42 12.04 17.25
N TRP A 145 -23.38 11.19 17.32
CA TRP A 145 -22.79 10.75 18.58
C TRP A 145 -22.18 11.91 19.39
N LEU A 146 -21.46 12.83 18.73
CA LEU A 146 -20.89 14.02 19.36
C LEU A 146 -21.98 14.96 19.91
N LYS A 147 -23.08 15.14 19.17
CA LYS A 147 -24.27 15.88 19.65
C LYS A 147 -24.90 15.22 20.88
N GLY A 148 -25.01 13.88 20.87
CA GLY A 148 -25.48 13.12 22.03
C GLY A 148 -24.60 13.26 23.29
N LYS A 149 -23.32 13.61 23.11
CA LYS A 149 -22.38 13.93 24.21
C LYS A 149 -22.41 15.39 24.66
N GLY A 150 -23.26 16.23 24.07
CA GLY A 150 -23.36 17.66 24.40
C GLY A 150 -22.25 18.53 23.79
N LEU A 151 -21.53 18.04 22.78
CA LEU A 151 -20.58 18.85 22.01
C LEU A 151 -21.34 19.63 20.93
N ASP A 152 -21.06 20.94 20.83
CA ASP A 152 -21.62 21.79 19.79
C ASP A 152 -20.99 21.44 18.43
N VAL A 153 -21.76 20.74 17.60
CA VAL A 153 -21.40 20.36 16.23
C VAL A 153 -22.33 21.12 15.30
N THR A 154 -22.10 22.42 15.19
CA THR A 154 -22.81 23.33 14.29
C THR A 154 -21.98 23.62 13.06
N CYS A 155 -22.63 23.51 11.90
CA CYS A 155 -21.98 23.85 10.64
C CYS A 155 -21.78 25.36 10.55
N PRO A 156 -20.56 25.85 10.29
CA PRO A 156 -20.28 27.28 10.19
C PRO A 156 -21.00 27.97 9.03
N ASP A 157 -21.45 27.20 8.03
CA ASP A 157 -22.18 27.68 6.86
C ASP A 157 -23.72 27.57 7.01
N GLY A 158 -24.21 27.18 8.20
CA GLY A 158 -25.65 27.21 8.52
C GLY A 158 -26.51 26.18 7.79
N HIS A 159 -25.93 25.14 7.19
CA HIS A 159 -26.69 24.04 6.59
C HIS A 159 -27.54 23.33 7.64
N ALA A 160 -28.87 23.46 7.53
CA ALA A 160 -29.82 22.94 8.51
C ALA A 160 -29.80 21.41 8.55
N GLY A 161 -29.37 20.84 9.69
CA GLY A 161 -29.60 19.46 10.09
C GLY A 161 -28.75 18.37 9.41
N THR A 162 -28.22 18.60 8.21
CA THR A 162 -27.51 17.57 7.42
C THR A 162 -26.00 17.67 7.44
N CYS A 163 -25.44 18.85 7.72
CA CYS A 163 -23.99 19.05 7.73
C CYS A 163 -23.42 18.89 9.15
N THR A 164 -22.45 17.98 9.31
CA THR A 164 -21.70 17.75 10.56
C THR A 164 -20.30 18.35 10.53
N ALA A 165 -19.98 19.17 9.52
CA ALA A 165 -18.66 19.80 9.41
C ALA A 165 -18.52 20.96 10.40
N ASN A 166 -17.47 20.93 11.22
CA ASN A 166 -17.17 22.00 12.20
C ASN A 166 -16.15 23.02 11.66
N VAL A 167 -15.66 22.84 10.44
CA VAL A 167 -14.64 23.70 9.82
C VAL A 167 -15.10 24.14 8.44
N LYS A 168 -14.73 25.36 8.05
CA LYS A 168 -15.02 25.89 6.71
C LYS A 168 -14.11 25.22 5.67
N PRO A 169 -14.57 25.09 4.41
CA PRO A 169 -13.69 24.70 3.31
C PRO A 169 -12.44 25.58 3.26
N ALA A 170 -11.27 24.97 3.07
CA ALA A 170 -9.96 25.64 3.02
C ALA A 170 -9.48 26.31 4.34
N THR A 171 -10.06 25.99 5.49
CA THR A 171 -9.46 26.35 6.78
C THR A 171 -8.09 25.68 6.91
N PRO A 172 -6.99 26.42 7.13
CA PRO A 172 -5.67 25.81 7.28
C PRO A 172 -5.65 24.92 8.52
N LEU A 173 -5.29 23.65 8.34
CA LEU A 173 -5.07 22.71 9.43
C LEU A 173 -3.74 23.06 10.11
N SER A 174 -3.79 23.96 11.10
CA SER A 174 -2.64 24.25 11.94
C SER A 174 -2.57 23.24 13.08
N GLU A 175 -1.46 22.53 13.19
CA GLU A 175 -1.20 21.60 14.30
C GLU A 175 -1.29 22.29 15.67
N TYR A 176 -0.88 23.56 15.75
CA TYR A 176 -1.01 24.36 16.96
C TYR A 176 -2.48 24.55 17.35
N LEU A 177 -3.34 24.94 16.41
CA LEU A 177 -4.78 25.14 16.68
C LEU A 177 -5.46 23.81 17.03
N MET A 178 -5.08 22.73 16.36
CA MET A 178 -5.55 21.38 16.67
C MET A 178 -5.14 20.96 18.09
N GLY A 179 -3.88 21.18 18.46
CA GLY A 179 -3.39 20.91 19.81
C GLY A 179 -4.12 21.72 20.88
N LYS A 180 -4.41 22.99 20.60
CA LYS A 180 -5.17 23.86 21.51
C LYS A 180 -6.60 23.34 21.73
N GLU A 181 -7.28 22.92 20.67
CA GLU A 181 -8.64 22.38 20.77
C GLU A 181 -8.67 21.02 21.51
N ILE A 182 -7.68 20.15 21.25
CA ILE A 182 -7.51 18.89 21.99
C ILE A 182 -7.29 19.16 23.48
N GLY A 183 -6.42 20.12 23.83
CA GLY A 183 -6.17 20.51 25.21
C GLY A 183 -7.45 20.94 25.94
N LEU A 184 -8.27 21.78 25.29
CA LEU A 184 -9.57 22.20 25.82
C LEU A 184 -10.57 21.04 25.96
N GLN A 185 -10.58 20.08 25.02
CA GLN A 185 -11.48 18.92 25.10
C GLN A 185 -11.09 17.95 26.22
N VAL A 186 -9.79 17.73 26.44
CA VAL A 186 -9.28 16.85 27.49
C VAL A 186 -9.51 17.47 28.87
N ASP A 187 -9.35 18.80 28.97
CA ASP A 187 -9.68 19.55 30.18
C ASP A 187 -11.17 19.45 30.56
N ARG A 188 -12.09 19.52 29.59
CA ARG A 188 -13.54 19.29 29.83
C ARG A 188 -13.85 17.91 30.41
N GLN A 189 -12.97 16.94 30.23
CA GLN A 189 -13.08 15.60 30.82
C GLN A 189 -12.38 15.51 32.19
N ASN A 190 -11.88 16.62 32.71
CA ASN A 190 -11.12 16.76 33.94
C ASN A 190 -9.83 15.92 33.94
N VAL A 191 -9.16 15.86 32.78
CA VAL A 191 -7.89 15.14 32.59
C VAL A 191 -6.78 16.13 32.28
N LEU A 192 -5.61 15.96 32.91
CA LEU A 192 -4.44 16.80 32.66
C LEU A 192 -3.38 16.03 31.88
N ILE A 193 -2.84 16.67 30.84
CA ILE A 193 -1.79 16.10 29.99
C ILE A 193 -0.44 16.59 30.50
N LYS A 194 0.45 15.68 30.91
CA LYS A 194 1.82 16.03 31.32
C LYS A 194 2.81 15.94 30.16
N TYR A 195 2.66 14.93 29.31
CA TYR A 195 3.58 14.64 28.21
C TYR A 195 2.83 14.56 26.89
N ALA A 196 3.32 15.26 25.88
CA ALA A 196 2.82 15.19 24.51
C ALA A 196 3.96 14.73 23.59
N VAL A 197 3.76 13.62 22.88
CA VAL A 197 4.72 13.12 21.90
C VAL A 197 4.39 13.72 20.54
N THR A 198 5.33 14.46 19.96
CA THR A 198 5.18 15.00 18.59
C THR A 198 6.40 14.64 17.77
N ASP A 199 6.25 14.65 16.44
CA ASP A 199 7.38 14.71 15.54
C ASP A 199 8.18 16.02 15.79
N GLY A 200 9.43 16.04 15.31
CA GLY A 200 10.41 17.07 15.69
C GLY A 200 9.95 18.51 15.43
N ASP A 201 9.13 18.69 14.39
CA ASP A 201 8.74 20.00 13.86
C ASP A 201 7.32 20.42 14.27
N GLY A 202 6.56 19.53 14.93
CA GLY A 202 5.17 19.77 15.22
C GLY A 202 4.92 20.72 16.39
N ARG A 203 4.05 21.73 16.17
CA ARG A 203 3.65 22.73 17.20
C ARG A 203 2.44 22.31 18.04
N GLY A 204 1.97 21.07 17.89
CA GLY A 204 0.80 20.57 18.62
C GLY A 204 0.97 20.57 20.15
N ALA A 205 2.16 20.22 20.66
CA ALA A 205 2.45 20.24 22.10
C ALA A 205 2.38 21.66 22.69
N GLU A 206 2.79 22.68 21.92
CA GLU A 206 2.70 24.08 22.31
C GLU A 206 1.23 24.54 22.40
N GLY A 207 0.40 24.13 21.42
CA GLY A 207 -1.04 24.39 21.45
C GLY A 207 -1.75 23.81 22.66
N ILE A 208 -1.44 22.55 23.02
CA ILE A 208 -2.00 21.89 24.23
C ILE A 208 -1.57 22.63 25.50
N ASN A 209 -0.29 23.02 25.58
CA ASN A 209 0.25 23.75 26.73
C ASN A 209 -0.45 25.09 26.94
N ASP A 210 -0.66 25.84 25.85
CA ASP A 210 -1.35 27.14 25.90
C ASP A 210 -2.80 27.00 26.32
N ALA A 211 -3.50 25.94 25.88
CA ALA A 211 -4.86 25.67 26.33
C ALA A 211 -4.93 25.38 27.85
N LEU A 212 -4.04 24.52 28.35
CA LEU A 212 -4.05 24.11 29.76
C LEU A 212 -3.55 25.22 30.69
N LYS A 213 -2.61 26.07 30.26
CA LYS A 213 -2.12 27.20 31.06
C LYS A 213 -3.19 28.24 31.39
N VAL A 214 -4.18 28.44 30.51
CA VAL A 214 -5.27 29.40 30.73
C VAL A 214 -6.10 29.01 31.96
N LEU A 215 -6.25 27.72 32.21
CA LEU A 215 -7.09 27.18 33.29
C LEU A 215 -6.27 26.71 34.50
N HIS A 216 -5.06 26.22 34.26
CA HIS A 216 -4.11 25.74 35.25
C HIS A 216 -2.74 26.42 35.08
N PRO A 217 -2.54 27.62 35.64
CA PRO A 217 -1.34 28.43 35.42
C PRO A 217 -0.02 27.77 35.85
N LEU A 218 -0.09 26.82 36.77
CA LEU A 218 1.07 26.10 37.30
C LEU A 218 1.40 24.81 36.52
N TRP A 219 0.53 24.40 35.59
CA TRP A 219 0.71 23.17 34.85
C TRP A 219 1.51 23.41 33.56
N LYS A 220 2.48 22.54 33.30
CA LYS A 220 3.35 22.62 32.13
C LYS A 220 3.34 21.29 31.38
N VAL A 221 3.02 21.35 30.10
CA VAL A 221 3.11 20.20 29.19
C VAL A 221 4.53 20.11 28.64
N GLU A 222 5.16 18.95 28.78
CA GLU A 222 6.49 18.68 28.24
C GLU A 222 6.38 17.92 26.91
N ARG A 223 7.07 18.44 25.89
CA ARG A 223 7.20 17.76 24.61
C ARG A 223 8.19 16.60 24.75
N GLN A 224 7.77 15.42 24.34
CA GLN A 224 8.65 14.27 24.18
C GLN A 224 8.85 13.99 22.69
N ALA A 225 10.07 13.67 22.29
CA ALA A 225 10.35 13.25 20.92
C ALA A 225 10.01 11.78 20.76
N ASP A 226 9.38 11.41 19.63
CA ASP A 226 9.11 10.01 19.33
C ASP A 226 10.41 9.24 19.04
N PRO A 227 10.76 8.21 19.84
CA PRO A 227 11.96 7.41 19.62
C PRO A 227 11.97 6.66 18.27
N ILE A 228 10.81 6.37 17.67
CA ILE A 228 10.70 5.68 16.38
C ILE A 228 11.14 6.60 15.23
N HIS A 229 10.86 7.89 15.33
CA HIS A 229 11.23 8.90 14.32
C HIS A 229 12.66 9.43 14.52
N LEU A 230 13.18 9.41 15.76
CA LEU A 230 14.59 9.71 16.05
C LEU A 230 15.56 8.70 15.41
N GLY A 231 15.15 7.42 15.29
CA GLY A 231 15.96 6.37 14.66
C GLY A 231 16.19 6.55 13.16
N ARG A 232 15.41 7.41 12.47
CA ARG A 232 15.59 7.72 11.03
C ARG A 232 16.44 8.95 10.75
N LEU A 233 16.61 9.86 11.72
CA LEU A 233 17.41 11.08 11.55
C LEU A 233 18.90 10.88 11.89
N GLN A 234 19.30 9.69 12.37
CA GLN A 234 20.71 9.36 12.67
C GLN A 234 21.46 8.69 11.51
N SER A 235 20.86 8.56 10.32
CA SER A 235 21.56 8.05 9.12
C SER A 235 22.14 9.16 8.23
N ILE A 236 22.71 10.21 8.84
CA ILE A 236 23.69 11.06 8.16
C ILE A 236 25.04 10.84 8.87
N PRO A 237 25.91 9.96 8.37
CA PRO A 237 27.31 10.02 8.72
C PRO A 237 27.96 11.07 7.80
N LEU A 238 28.62 12.08 8.35
CA LEU A 238 29.95 12.57 7.91
C LEU A 238 30.29 13.95 8.53
N ILE A 239 31.40 13.95 9.27
CA ILE A 239 32.43 15.02 9.34
C ILE A 239 32.02 16.36 9.97
N ALA A 240 31.73 16.37 11.27
CA ALA A 240 31.90 17.60 12.08
C ALA A 240 32.43 17.36 13.52
N GLY A 241 32.59 16.10 13.95
CA GLY A 241 33.01 15.77 15.33
C GLY A 241 34.49 15.40 15.52
N ALA A 242 35.28 15.29 14.46
CA ALA A 242 36.62 14.70 14.54
C ALA A 242 37.74 15.66 15.01
N VAL A 243 37.48 16.97 15.16
CA VAL A 243 38.50 17.94 15.57
C VAL A 243 38.39 18.33 17.05
N ILE A 244 37.20 18.23 17.65
CA ILE A 244 37.00 18.60 19.07
C ILE A 244 37.32 17.41 20.01
N GLY A 245 37.18 16.17 19.53
CA GLY A 245 37.55 14.97 20.29
C GLY A 245 39.06 14.81 20.54
N SER A 246 39.91 15.39 19.69
CA SER A 246 41.37 15.24 19.80
C SER A 246 42.00 16.10 20.91
N ILE A 247 41.39 17.25 21.24
CA ILE A 247 41.93 18.13 22.31
C ILE A 247 41.48 17.63 23.69
N ILE A 248 40.22 17.16 23.82
CA ILE A 248 39.72 16.62 25.09
C ILE A 248 40.31 15.22 25.37
N GLY A 249 40.53 14.42 24.33
CA GLY A 249 41.21 13.11 24.45
C GLY A 249 42.65 13.23 24.92
N PHE A 250 43.40 14.26 24.47
CA PHE A 250 44.80 14.43 24.86
C PHE A 250 44.96 14.89 26.34
N VAL A 251 44.03 15.71 26.84
CA VAL A 251 44.02 16.15 28.24
C VAL A 251 43.64 15.00 29.19
N ILE A 252 42.72 14.13 28.78
CA ILE A 252 42.32 12.96 29.57
C ILE A 252 43.43 11.88 29.56
N VAL A 253 44.12 11.67 28.43
CA VAL A 253 45.23 10.70 28.35
C VAL A 253 46.45 11.16 29.18
N LEU A 254 46.76 12.46 29.21
CA LEU A 254 47.80 13.00 30.10
C LEU A 254 47.42 12.88 31.59
N ALA A 255 46.15 13.10 31.96
CA ALA A 255 45.69 12.90 33.34
C ALA A 255 45.69 11.41 33.75
N ILE A 256 45.37 10.50 32.82
CA ILE A 256 45.38 9.06 33.06
C ILE A 256 46.81 8.51 33.15
N ILE A 257 47.77 9.00 32.35
CA ILE A 257 49.19 8.59 32.47
C ILE A 257 49.79 9.06 33.81
N VAL A 258 49.39 10.24 34.31
CA VAL A 258 49.80 10.72 35.64
C VAL A 258 49.15 9.91 36.77
N CYS A 259 47.91 9.44 36.61
CA CYS A 259 47.22 8.61 37.61
C CYS A 259 47.62 7.12 37.59
N ILE A 260 48.04 6.56 36.45
CA ILE A 260 48.47 5.16 36.35
C ILE A 260 49.88 4.96 36.93
N CYS A 261 50.74 5.98 36.93
CA CYS A 261 52.05 5.91 37.62
C CYS A 261 51.93 5.85 39.16
N THR A 262 50.79 6.24 39.75
CA THR A 262 50.62 6.28 41.22
C THR A 262 49.77 5.14 41.79
N THR A 263 49.13 4.32 40.95
CA THR A 263 48.21 3.26 41.41
C THR A 263 48.46 1.92 40.72
N CYS A 264 49.61 1.36 41.03
CA CYS A 264 49.89 -0.06 40.80
C CYS A 264 49.03 -0.91 41.76
N ASN A 265 47.87 -1.43 41.33
CA ASN A 265 47.37 -2.77 41.74
C ASN A 265 46.00 -3.14 41.12
N LYS A 266 45.96 -4.32 40.47
CA LYS A 266 44.81 -5.25 40.26
C LYS A 266 43.66 -4.77 39.34
N ARG A 267 43.48 -5.43 38.17
CA ARG A 267 42.47 -6.50 37.85
C ARG A 267 41.02 -6.01 38.05
N GLU A 268 40.05 -6.12 37.14
CA GLU A 268 39.78 -7.03 36.01
C GLU A 268 38.63 -6.44 35.15
N LEU A 269 38.55 -6.89 33.87
CA LEU A 269 37.48 -6.65 32.90
C LEU A 269 36.13 -7.32 33.27
N PHE A 270 34.99 -6.76 32.82
CA PHE A 270 33.81 -7.50 32.31
C PHE A 270 32.78 -6.48 31.72
N VAL A 271 32.66 -6.29 30.41
CA VAL A 271 31.81 -6.99 29.39
C VAL A 271 30.32 -7.11 29.75
N GLN A 272 29.47 -6.52 28.88
CA GLN A 272 27.99 -6.51 28.90
C GLN A 272 27.36 -7.91 28.68
N PRO A 273 26.01 -8.04 28.75
CA PRO A 273 25.27 -8.07 27.49
C PRO A 273 23.83 -7.52 27.49
N ILE A 274 23.36 -7.33 26.26
CA ILE A 274 22.02 -7.03 25.73
C ILE A 274 21.04 -8.21 25.94
N GLN A 275 19.74 -7.95 26.12
CA GLN A 275 18.59 -8.63 25.45
C GLN A 275 17.23 -8.05 25.96
N THR A 276 16.45 -7.36 25.11
CA THR A 276 15.29 -7.78 24.27
C THR A 276 13.89 -7.67 24.90
N VAL A 277 13.05 -6.88 24.21
CA VAL A 277 11.61 -7.03 23.90
C VAL A 277 10.62 -7.18 25.05
N HIS A 278 9.65 -6.26 25.17
CA HIS A 278 8.20 -6.55 25.17
C HIS A 278 7.35 -5.27 25.10
N THR A 279 6.52 -5.20 24.07
CA THR A 279 5.40 -4.28 23.91
C THR A 279 4.35 -4.49 25.00
N LEU A 280 4.04 -3.45 25.76
CA LEU A 280 2.84 -3.35 26.59
C LEU A 280 2.27 -1.93 26.46
N HIS A 281 1.03 -1.83 25.98
CA HIS A 281 0.22 -0.63 26.14
C HIS A 281 0.15 -0.29 27.64
N ARG A 282 0.70 0.86 28.03
CA ARG A 282 0.59 1.40 29.39
C ARG A 282 -0.20 2.70 29.35
N VAL A 283 -1.50 2.59 29.55
CA VAL A 283 -2.35 3.72 29.93
C VAL A 283 -2.14 3.90 31.44
N TYR A 284 -1.54 5.02 31.86
CA TYR A 284 -1.51 5.37 33.27
C TYR A 284 -2.82 6.09 33.61
N ASN A 285 -3.65 5.44 34.43
CA ASN A 285 -4.69 6.10 35.21
C ASN A 285 -4.01 7.13 36.13
N VAL A 286 -4.39 8.40 36.02
CA VAL A 286 -4.00 9.43 36.98
C VAL A 286 -5.21 9.80 37.80
N GLN A 287 -5.00 9.85 39.11
CA GLN A 287 -5.97 9.97 40.19
C GLN A 287 -7.03 11.07 39.96
N ALA A 288 -8.29 10.71 40.18
CA ALA A 288 -9.34 11.67 40.48
C ALA A 288 -8.98 12.37 41.81
N MET A 289 -8.67 13.67 41.75
CA MET A 289 -8.72 14.52 42.93
C MET A 289 -10.14 15.08 43.05
N SER A 290 -10.84 14.62 44.08
CA SER A 290 -12.08 15.22 44.56
C SER A 290 -11.80 16.60 45.16
N ARG A 291 -12.54 17.60 44.72
CA ARG A 291 -12.92 18.76 45.54
C ARG A 291 -14.40 19.02 45.34
#